data_AF-A0A3N9X067-F1
#
_entry.id   AF-A0A3N9X067-F1
#
_cell.length_a   1.000
_cell.length_b   1.000
_cell.length_c   1.000
_cell.angle_alpha   90.00
_cell.angle_beta   90.00
_cell.angle_gamma   90.00
#
_symmetry.space_group_name_H-M   'P 1'
#
loop_
_entity.id
_entity.type
_entity.pdbx_description
1 polymer ?
#
loop_
_entity_poly.entity_id
_entity_poly.type
_entity_poly.pdbx_seq_one_letter_code
_entity_poly.pdbx_strand_id
1 'polypeptide(L)'
;MTVTSLASSPWRIAWAERENERRQRAYRDASDAWQHRDDHLARLRIEAASFLGCTQPRAGLPVELDGDELVFRVLPVAELVEAEARHIPGLPRPDGFCSFAEASSDAVPAGLRVVDSGMAVVTSRRVVFGGREHRREWRYADLVGLAHHPDVPVTLLPDRGRLQGLLVPANAVVNFRFYLTLAAADDRRAVIAQVDALLTAHRAAPTAPPSLVDPDDAPLTAVRPDRRALGAAAVAAVVFVTLGPGALGPGAWGPRGPVPSAEIVALDASRAGVVLVPIGPVGPAAPRSRIGSADGAVWSPPNVPTVRPSAVSTAAEPAVVVALPPAASPPAPPAPSASSVPKPGPVPTTDPPASALPTPPVASASPTPTPTPAVTATPSPGPELLAVCLDPLQLPLLDPPLCPSPTP
;
A
#
# COMPACT_ATOMS: atom_id res chain seq x y z
N MET A 1 -17.73 -12.11 -55.54
CA MET A 1 -16.64 -11.23 -55.06
C MET A 1 -15.82 -12.04 -54.06
N THR A 2 -14.67 -12.54 -54.49
CA THR A 2 -13.74 -13.33 -53.69
C THR A 2 -12.79 -12.36 -52.98
N VAL A 3 -12.97 -12.19 -51.66
CA VAL A 3 -12.00 -11.46 -50.85
C VAL A 3 -10.80 -12.41 -50.65
N THR A 4 -9.76 -12.22 -51.45
CA THR A 4 -8.45 -12.84 -51.21
C THR A 4 -7.90 -12.33 -49.89
N SER A 5 -8.08 -13.12 -48.83
CA SER A 5 -7.33 -12.96 -47.58
C SER A 5 -5.85 -13.15 -47.90
N LEU A 6 -5.10 -12.05 -47.99
CA LEU A 6 -3.66 -12.09 -48.11
C LEU A 6 -3.13 -12.60 -46.78
N ALA A 7 -2.51 -13.78 -46.78
CA ALA A 7 -1.90 -14.34 -45.58
C ALA A 7 -0.97 -13.30 -44.93
N SER A 8 -1.26 -12.92 -43.69
CA SER A 8 -0.48 -11.93 -42.95
C SER A 8 0.97 -12.38 -42.82
N SER A 9 1.91 -11.44 -42.93
CA SER A 9 3.34 -11.78 -42.87
C SER A 9 3.70 -12.45 -41.53
N PRO A 10 4.58 -13.48 -41.50
CA PRO A 10 4.92 -14.20 -40.26
C PRO A 10 5.40 -13.32 -39.11
N TRP A 11 6.11 -12.22 -39.40
CA TRP A 11 6.55 -11.28 -38.37
C TRP A 11 5.40 -10.49 -37.72
N ARG A 12 4.31 -10.23 -38.45
CA ARG A 12 3.10 -9.56 -37.95
C ARG A 12 2.32 -10.49 -37.02
N ILE A 13 2.22 -11.76 -37.40
CA ILE A 13 1.65 -12.81 -36.55
C ILE A 13 2.42 -12.89 -35.23
N ALA A 14 3.74 -13.03 -35.29
CA ALA A 14 4.58 -13.07 -34.10
C ALA A 14 4.57 -11.77 -33.27
N TRP A 15 4.28 -10.61 -33.90
CA TRP A 15 4.07 -9.36 -33.16
C TRP A 15 2.73 -9.39 -32.42
N ALA A 16 1.64 -9.74 -33.09
CA ALA A 16 0.31 -9.78 -32.51
C ALA A 16 0.24 -10.78 -31.35
N GLU A 17 0.86 -11.96 -31.49
CA GLU A 17 0.97 -12.95 -30.41
C GLU A 17 1.65 -12.38 -29.15
N ARG A 18 2.81 -11.73 -29.30
CA ARG A 18 3.54 -11.13 -28.16
C ARG A 18 2.78 -9.97 -27.52
N GLU A 19 2.15 -9.15 -28.35
CA GLU A 19 1.34 -8.02 -27.88
C GLU A 19 0.13 -8.53 -27.09
N ASN A 20 -0.60 -9.50 -27.64
CA ASN A 20 -1.73 -10.15 -26.98
C ASN A 20 -1.30 -10.83 -25.67
N GLU A 21 -0.18 -11.55 -25.68
CA GLU A 21 0.36 -12.18 -24.46
C GLU A 21 0.73 -11.14 -23.39
N ARG A 22 1.31 -9.99 -23.78
CA ARG A 22 1.58 -8.88 -22.86
C ARG A 22 0.29 -8.30 -22.28
N ARG A 23 -0.73 -8.05 -23.12
CA ARG A 23 -2.04 -7.54 -22.66
C ARG A 23 -2.76 -8.52 -21.75
N GLN A 24 -2.69 -9.82 -22.06
CA GLN A 24 -3.25 -10.87 -21.22
C GLN A 24 -2.54 -11.01 -19.87
N ARG A 25 -1.20 -10.85 -19.84
CA ARG A 25 -0.46 -10.77 -18.56
C ARG A 25 -0.92 -9.57 -17.74
N ALA A 26 -0.91 -8.37 -18.33
CA ALA A 26 -1.34 -7.16 -17.64
C ALA A 26 -2.80 -7.25 -17.14
N TYR A 27 -3.70 -7.87 -17.92
CA TYR A 27 -5.05 -8.14 -17.48
C TYR A 27 -5.11 -9.11 -16.29
N ARG A 28 -4.37 -10.22 -16.32
CA ARG A 28 -4.31 -11.17 -15.20
C ARG A 28 -3.79 -10.48 -13.93
N ASP A 29 -2.70 -9.74 -14.02
CA ASP A 29 -2.13 -9.00 -12.88
C ASP A 29 -3.15 -7.99 -12.32
N ALA A 30 -3.88 -7.29 -13.19
CA ALA A 30 -4.93 -6.34 -12.78
C ALA A 30 -6.17 -7.03 -12.19
N SER A 31 -6.56 -8.20 -12.70
CA SER A 31 -7.65 -9.01 -12.15
C SER A 31 -7.27 -9.58 -10.77
N ASP A 32 -6.03 -10.05 -10.60
CA ASP A 32 -5.53 -10.56 -9.32
C ASP A 32 -5.48 -9.44 -8.27
N ALA A 33 -4.96 -8.26 -8.63
CA ALA A 33 -4.97 -7.09 -7.76
C ALA A 33 -6.41 -6.65 -7.39
N TRP A 34 -7.34 -6.67 -8.35
CA TRP A 34 -8.75 -6.37 -8.11
C TRP A 34 -9.40 -7.38 -7.15
N GLN A 35 -9.10 -8.67 -7.29
CA GLN A 35 -9.62 -9.72 -6.40
C GLN A 35 -9.04 -9.59 -4.99
N HIS A 36 -7.73 -9.37 -4.86
CA HIS A 36 -7.09 -9.13 -3.57
C HIS A 36 -7.69 -7.93 -2.84
N ARG A 37 -8.02 -6.87 -3.58
CA ARG A 37 -8.71 -5.70 -3.04
C ARG A 37 -10.13 -6.03 -2.57
N ASP A 38 -10.90 -6.83 -3.32
CA ASP A 38 -12.25 -7.27 -2.91
C ASP A 38 -12.19 -8.12 -1.63
N ASP A 39 -11.30 -9.11 -1.60
CA ASP A 39 -11.07 -9.99 -0.45
C ASP A 39 -10.65 -9.18 0.79
N HIS A 40 -9.78 -8.19 0.60
CA HIS A 40 -9.36 -7.31 1.68
C HIS A 40 -10.51 -6.46 2.22
N LEU A 41 -11.32 -5.83 1.37
CA LEU A 41 -12.50 -5.07 1.81
C LEU A 41 -13.53 -5.96 2.51
N ALA A 42 -13.77 -7.17 1.99
CA ALA A 42 -14.65 -8.15 2.62
C ALA A 42 -14.15 -8.55 4.01
N ARG A 43 -12.84 -8.74 4.16
CA ARG A 43 -12.20 -8.98 5.46
C ARG A 43 -12.40 -7.80 6.43
N LEU A 44 -12.15 -6.56 5.99
CA LEU A 44 -12.38 -5.37 6.82
C LEU A 44 -13.85 -5.27 7.28
N ARG A 45 -14.80 -5.63 6.42
CA ARG A 45 -16.23 -5.68 6.79
C ARG A 45 -16.49 -6.68 7.90
N ILE A 46 -15.95 -7.89 7.79
CA ILE A 46 -16.09 -8.96 8.81
C ILE A 46 -15.43 -8.52 10.11
N GLU A 47 -14.23 -7.95 10.04
CA GLU A 47 -13.52 -7.43 11.22
C GLU A 47 -14.34 -6.31 11.87
N ALA A 48 -14.83 -5.33 11.12
CA ALA A 48 -15.68 -4.27 11.66
C ALA A 48 -16.97 -4.83 12.30
N ALA A 49 -17.51 -5.95 11.80
CA ALA A 49 -18.70 -6.61 12.33
C ALA A 49 -18.44 -7.57 13.50
N SER A 50 -17.19 -7.90 13.80
CA SER A 50 -16.86 -8.87 14.86
C SER A 50 -15.79 -8.39 15.84
N PHE A 51 -15.27 -7.18 15.67
CA PHE A 51 -14.18 -6.67 16.50
C PHE A 51 -14.59 -6.52 17.96
N LEU A 52 -13.82 -7.16 18.86
CA LEU A 52 -13.97 -7.11 20.31
C LEU A 52 -12.72 -6.54 21.03
N GLY A 53 -11.75 -6.02 20.28
CA GLY A 53 -10.43 -5.66 20.80
C GLY A 53 -9.39 -6.76 20.61
N CYS A 54 -8.12 -6.37 20.65
CA CYS A 54 -6.99 -7.29 20.68
C CYS A 54 -6.66 -7.68 22.13
N THR A 55 -6.57 -8.97 22.42
CA THR A 55 -6.11 -9.54 23.72
C THR A 55 -4.58 -9.51 23.84
N GLN A 56 -3.95 -8.41 23.42
CA GLN A 56 -2.49 -8.32 23.37
C GLN A 56 -1.93 -8.08 24.79
N PRO A 57 -0.73 -8.60 25.11
CA PRO A 57 -0.15 -8.39 26.44
C PRO A 57 -0.03 -6.90 26.76
N ARG A 58 -0.57 -6.49 27.91
CA ARG A 58 -0.50 -5.09 28.39
C ARG A 58 0.92 -4.67 28.81
N ALA A 59 1.83 -5.62 28.96
CA ALA A 59 3.21 -5.38 29.32
C ALA A 59 4.02 -4.79 28.15
N GLY A 60 4.85 -3.79 28.42
CA GLY A 60 5.75 -3.19 27.42
C GLY A 60 5.11 -2.15 26.49
N LEU A 61 3.84 -1.78 26.72
CA LEU A 61 3.20 -0.69 26.00
C LEU A 61 3.74 0.67 26.48
N PRO A 62 3.79 1.70 25.61
CA PRO A 62 4.23 3.04 25.98
C PRO A 62 3.24 3.78 26.91
N VAL A 63 2.12 3.16 27.24
CA VAL A 63 1.06 3.71 28.09
C VAL A 63 0.47 2.64 29.00
N GLU A 64 0.03 3.07 30.17
CA GLU A 64 -0.77 2.24 31.07
C GLU A 64 -2.25 2.32 30.67
N LEU A 65 -2.85 1.16 30.42
CA LEU A 65 -4.23 1.05 29.96
C LEU A 65 -5.19 1.02 31.15
N ASP A 66 -6.28 1.75 31.03
CA ASP A 66 -7.38 1.64 32.00
C ASP A 66 -8.01 0.23 31.97
N GLY A 67 -8.72 -0.15 33.03
CA GLY A 67 -9.27 -1.50 33.19
C GLY A 67 -10.10 -1.98 32.00
N ASP A 68 -10.91 -1.08 31.43
CA ASP A 68 -11.81 -1.28 30.29
C ASP A 68 -11.29 -0.70 28.97
N GLU A 69 -10.06 -0.16 28.94
CA GLU A 69 -9.44 0.32 27.71
C GLU A 69 -9.00 -0.88 26.85
N LEU A 70 -9.52 -0.93 25.62
CA LEU A 70 -9.25 -2.01 24.66
C LEU A 70 -8.18 -1.58 23.68
N VAL A 71 -7.24 -2.46 23.36
CA VAL A 71 -6.25 -2.21 22.31
C VAL A 71 -6.86 -2.58 20.97
N PHE A 72 -6.80 -1.66 20.01
CA PHE A 72 -7.24 -1.87 18.63
C PHE A 72 -6.09 -2.33 17.75
N ARG A 73 -4.91 -1.71 17.92
CA ARG A 73 -3.72 -2.06 17.17
C ARG A 73 -2.46 -1.62 17.88
N VAL A 74 -1.41 -2.44 17.80
CA VAL A 74 -0.04 -2.05 18.15
C VAL A 74 0.78 -1.99 16.86
N LEU A 75 1.49 -0.88 16.68
CA LEU A 75 2.46 -0.67 15.63
C LEU A 75 3.85 -0.56 16.27
N PRO A 76 4.69 -1.61 16.18
CA PRO A 76 6.00 -1.61 16.83
C PRO A 76 6.97 -0.59 16.21
N VAL A 77 6.75 -0.23 14.95
CA VAL A 77 7.53 0.75 14.21
C VAL A 77 6.56 1.75 13.61
N ALA A 78 6.58 2.97 14.13
CA ALA A 78 5.90 4.14 13.61
C ALA A 78 6.82 5.36 13.81
N GLU A 79 6.61 6.38 13.01
CA GLU A 79 7.36 7.63 13.07
C GLU A 79 6.42 8.77 13.46
N LEU A 80 6.83 9.54 14.46
CA LEU A 80 6.14 10.77 14.84
C LEU A 80 6.51 11.85 13.83
N VAL A 81 5.50 12.39 13.16
CA VAL A 81 5.67 13.50 12.22
C VAL A 81 5.06 14.78 12.77
N GLU A 82 5.72 15.89 12.49
CA GLU A 82 5.24 17.22 12.84
C GLU A 82 5.20 18.12 11.60
N ALA A 83 4.16 18.95 11.54
CA ALA A 83 4.09 20.06 10.61
C ALA A 83 5.10 21.15 10.96
N GLU A 84 5.86 21.59 9.97
CA GLU A 84 6.81 22.70 10.13
C GLU A 84 6.11 24.07 10.12
N ALA A 85 4.94 24.15 9.47
CA ALA A 85 4.14 25.35 9.34
C ALA A 85 2.66 25.09 9.68
N ARG A 86 1.93 26.14 10.06
CA ARG A 86 0.49 26.05 10.35
C ARG A 86 -0.36 25.73 9.12
N HIS A 87 0.12 26.09 7.94
CA HIS A 87 -0.56 25.83 6.67
C HIS A 87 0.44 25.15 5.73
N ILE A 88 0.16 23.90 5.39
CA ILE A 88 0.95 23.13 4.45
C ILE A 88 -0.01 22.67 3.34
N PRO A 89 0.23 23.08 2.09
CA PRO A 89 -0.62 22.69 0.98
C PRO A 89 -0.53 21.17 0.76
N GLY A 90 -1.65 20.55 0.41
CA GLY A 90 -1.71 19.11 0.12
C GLY A 90 -1.85 18.21 1.34
N LEU A 91 -1.84 18.74 2.57
CA LEU A 91 -2.17 17.93 3.74
C LEU A 91 -3.66 17.52 3.74
N PRO A 92 -3.96 16.29 4.18
CA PRO A 92 -5.33 15.83 4.30
C PRO A 92 -6.10 16.71 5.26
N ARG A 93 -7.37 16.95 4.95
CA ARG A 93 -8.30 17.60 5.87
C ARG A 93 -8.88 16.54 6.80
N PRO A 94 -9.26 16.91 8.02
CA PRO A 94 -10.09 16.03 8.85
C PRO A 94 -11.41 15.78 8.13
N ASP A 95 -11.57 14.59 7.60
CA ASP A 95 -12.80 14.13 6.97
C ASP A 95 -13.21 12.80 7.61
N GLY A 96 -14.52 12.64 7.83
CA GLY A 96 -15.05 11.41 8.42
C GLY A 96 -14.97 10.20 7.49
N PHE A 97 -14.50 10.37 6.25
CA PHE A 97 -14.45 9.33 5.23
C PHE A 97 -13.01 8.93 4.92
N CYS A 98 -12.52 7.91 5.60
CA CYS A 98 -11.25 7.26 5.27
C CYS A 98 -11.31 6.47 3.95
N SER A 99 -10.39 6.72 3.04
CA SER A 99 -10.05 5.74 2.00
C SER A 99 -9.15 4.66 2.62
N PHE A 100 -9.59 3.39 2.60
CA PHE A 100 -8.75 2.25 3.00
C PHE A 100 -7.88 1.82 1.82
N ALA A 101 -7.21 2.76 1.17
CA ALA A 101 -6.33 2.52 0.04
C ALA A 101 -4.89 2.25 0.52
N GLU A 102 -4.17 1.44 -0.24
CA GLU A 102 -2.73 1.26 -0.06
C GLU A 102 -2.00 2.58 -0.34
N ALA A 103 -0.86 2.78 0.32
CA ALA A 103 -0.01 3.91 0.02
C ALA A 103 0.71 3.68 -1.31
N SER A 104 0.73 4.70 -2.15
CA SER A 104 1.44 4.70 -3.43
C SER A 104 2.87 5.28 -3.31
N SER A 105 3.20 5.90 -2.18
CA SER A 105 4.50 6.50 -1.91
C SER A 105 4.85 6.45 -0.42
N ASP A 106 6.12 6.17 -0.12
CA ASP A 106 6.68 6.20 1.24
C ASP A 106 7.34 7.56 1.57
N ALA A 107 7.41 8.48 0.60
CA ALA A 107 8.01 9.78 0.81
C ALA A 107 7.19 10.64 1.76
N VAL A 108 7.84 11.19 2.78
CA VAL A 108 7.22 12.14 3.72
C VAL A 108 6.74 13.38 2.94
N PRO A 109 5.47 13.80 3.09
CA PRO A 109 4.94 14.96 2.39
C PRO A 109 5.72 16.23 2.73
N ALA A 110 5.91 17.11 1.74
CA ALA A 110 6.59 18.38 1.94
C ALA A 110 5.94 19.20 3.06
N GLY A 111 6.75 19.77 3.95
CA GLY A 111 6.29 20.52 5.12
C GLY A 111 5.99 19.66 6.35
N LEU A 112 6.07 18.33 6.24
CA LEU A 112 6.16 17.43 7.38
C LEU A 112 7.61 17.00 7.59
N ARG A 113 8.01 16.86 8.86
CA ARG A 113 9.29 16.24 9.23
C ARG A 113 9.06 15.13 10.24
N VAL A 114 9.90 14.11 10.17
CA VAL A 114 9.99 13.05 11.19
C VAL A 114 10.79 13.60 12.35
N VAL A 115 10.27 13.46 13.58
CA VAL A 115 10.93 13.95 14.80
C VAL A 115 11.32 12.84 15.76
N ASP A 116 10.70 11.66 15.67
CA ASP A 116 11.05 10.50 16.47
C ASP A 116 10.51 9.22 15.81
N SER A 117 11.05 8.07 16.21
CA SER A 117 10.62 6.74 15.78
C SER A 117 10.38 5.86 17.01
N GLY A 118 9.32 5.08 16.99
CA GLY A 118 8.92 4.31 18.16
C GLY A 118 7.68 3.45 17.95
N MET A 119 7.04 3.11 19.06
CA MET A 119 5.81 2.32 19.08
C MET A 119 4.59 3.23 19.10
N ALA A 120 3.60 2.93 18.26
CA ALA A 120 2.27 3.53 18.34
C ALA A 120 1.22 2.50 18.77
N VAL A 121 0.32 2.89 19.65
CA VAL A 121 -0.78 2.07 20.15
C VAL A 121 -2.10 2.79 19.91
N VAL A 122 -3.00 2.14 19.21
CA VAL A 122 -4.39 2.58 19.02
C VAL A 122 -5.24 1.85 20.05
N THR A 123 -5.96 2.58 20.89
CA THR A 123 -6.86 2.03 21.91
C THR A 123 -8.29 2.45 21.65
N SER A 124 -9.25 2.04 22.48
CA SER A 124 -10.65 2.50 22.41
C SER A 124 -10.84 3.98 22.78
N ARG A 125 -9.82 4.67 23.33
CA ARG A 125 -9.94 6.04 23.85
C ARG A 125 -8.97 7.02 23.21
N ARG A 126 -7.83 6.52 22.73
CA ARG A 126 -6.71 7.36 22.32
C ARG A 126 -5.74 6.63 21.42
N VAL A 127 -4.89 7.42 20.77
CA VAL A 127 -3.66 6.95 20.16
C VAL A 127 -2.51 7.42 21.02
N VAL A 128 -1.56 6.52 21.29
CA VAL A 128 -0.33 6.86 22.01
C VAL A 128 0.87 6.50 21.17
N PHE A 129 1.82 7.43 21.10
CA PHE A 129 3.14 7.22 20.54
C PHE A 129 4.18 7.29 21.66
N GLY A 130 5.09 6.30 21.68
CA GLY A 130 6.27 6.30 22.53
C GLY A 130 7.52 6.03 21.71
N GLY A 131 8.31 7.08 21.49
CA GLY A 131 9.64 7.02 20.90
C GLY A 131 10.75 7.15 21.95
N ARG A 132 11.96 7.43 21.47
CA ARG A 132 13.15 7.54 22.34
C ARG A 132 13.16 8.86 23.11
N GLU A 133 12.71 9.93 22.46
CA GLU A 133 12.78 11.30 22.96
C GLU A 133 11.39 11.88 23.22
N HIS A 134 10.40 11.42 22.45
CA HIS A 134 9.05 11.97 22.45
C HIS A 134 8.03 10.92 22.90
N ARG A 135 7.09 11.38 23.73
CA ARG A 135 5.84 10.68 24.03
C ARG A 135 4.68 11.58 23.70
N ARG A 136 3.70 11.08 22.97
CA ARG A 136 2.50 11.84 22.59
C ARG A 136 1.26 10.99 22.76
N GLU A 137 0.20 11.62 23.24
CA GLU A 137 -1.12 11.02 23.42
C GLU A 137 -2.14 11.91 22.73
N TRP A 138 -3.01 11.30 21.92
CA TRP A 138 -4.14 11.94 21.28
C TRP A 138 -5.42 11.25 21.73
N ARG A 139 -6.22 11.93 22.54
CA ARG A 139 -7.54 11.43 22.93
C ARG A 139 -8.54 11.73 21.83
N TYR A 140 -9.39 10.75 21.48
CA TYR A 140 -10.35 10.95 20.39
C TYR A 140 -11.32 12.10 20.65
N ALA A 141 -11.71 12.30 21.92
CA ALA A 141 -12.57 13.41 22.32
C ALA A 141 -11.97 14.82 22.11
N ASP A 142 -10.64 14.91 21.99
CA ASP A 142 -9.92 16.17 21.81
C ASP A 142 -9.51 16.41 20.34
N LEU A 143 -9.67 15.40 19.48
CA LEU A 143 -9.35 15.50 18.06
C LEU A 143 -10.43 16.28 17.31
N VAL A 144 -9.99 17.12 16.37
CA VAL A 144 -10.89 17.74 15.38
C VAL A 144 -11.43 16.71 14.39
N GLY A 145 -10.64 15.65 14.13
CA GLY A 145 -10.97 14.52 13.29
C GLY A 145 -9.70 13.82 12.82
N LEU A 146 -9.85 12.64 12.22
CA LEU A 146 -8.73 11.93 11.61
C LEU A 146 -8.50 12.47 10.19
N ALA A 147 -7.23 12.65 9.82
CA ALA A 147 -6.87 13.15 8.49
C ALA A 147 -5.87 12.20 7.83
N HIS A 148 -6.39 11.23 7.08
CA HIS A 148 -5.59 10.22 6.39
C HIS A 148 -5.11 10.74 5.03
N HIS A 149 -3.81 10.69 4.77
CA HIS A 149 -3.28 11.12 3.47
C HIS A 149 -3.63 10.10 2.39
N PRO A 150 -4.21 10.47 1.22
CA PRO A 150 -4.65 9.48 0.23
C PRO A 150 -3.49 8.61 -0.29
N ASP A 151 -2.33 9.21 -0.58
CA ASP A 151 -1.23 8.53 -1.29
C ASP A 151 -0.05 8.06 -0.44
N VAL A 152 0.07 8.55 0.80
CA VAL A 152 1.27 8.39 1.63
C VAL A 152 0.85 7.80 2.98
N PRO A 153 1.63 6.95 3.67
CA PRO A 153 1.18 6.30 4.89
C PRO A 153 1.23 7.20 6.13
N VAL A 154 0.85 8.48 5.95
CA VAL A 154 0.67 9.47 7.01
C VAL A 154 -0.79 9.53 7.42
N THR A 155 -1.02 9.63 8.74
CA THR A 155 -2.28 10.10 9.32
C THR A 155 -1.99 11.25 10.26
N LEU A 156 -2.59 12.41 10.00
CA LEU A 156 -2.55 13.55 10.90
C LEU A 156 -3.65 13.44 11.96
N LEU A 157 -3.28 13.82 13.18
CA LEU A 157 -4.11 13.77 14.39
C LEU A 157 -4.22 15.20 14.96
N PRO A 158 -4.92 16.11 14.25
CA PRO A 158 -5.06 17.49 14.70
C PRO A 158 -5.86 17.57 16.00
N ASP A 159 -5.16 17.95 17.06
CA ASP A 159 -5.73 18.47 18.30
C ASP A 159 -5.76 20.01 18.27
N ARG A 160 -6.18 20.65 19.37
CA ARG A 160 -6.13 22.12 19.51
C ARG A 160 -4.70 22.69 19.57
N GLY A 161 -3.66 21.86 19.44
CA GLY A 161 -2.27 22.18 19.60
C GLY A 161 -1.50 22.23 18.27
N ARG A 162 -0.37 21.50 18.22
CA ARG A 162 0.49 21.44 17.03
C ARG A 162 -0.03 20.35 16.10
N LEU A 163 -0.03 20.62 14.80
CA LEU A 163 -0.39 19.62 13.79
C LEU A 163 0.70 18.54 13.75
N GLN A 164 0.35 17.37 14.30
CA GLN A 164 1.22 16.21 14.39
C GLN A 164 0.47 14.97 13.91
N GLY A 165 1.19 13.90 13.67
CA GLY A 165 0.61 12.65 13.21
C GLY A 165 1.59 11.50 13.26
N LEU A 166 1.19 10.42 12.60
CA LEU A 166 1.97 9.21 12.49
C LEU A 166 2.21 8.87 11.03
N LEU A 167 3.48 8.66 10.69
CA LEU A 167 3.88 7.92 9.50
C LEU A 167 4.05 6.46 9.91
N VAL A 168 3.36 5.56 9.21
CA VAL A 168 3.40 4.12 9.48
C VAL A 168 4.04 3.37 8.32
N PRO A 169 4.55 2.14 8.53
CA PRO A 169 5.03 1.31 7.44
C PRO A 169 3.95 1.09 6.37
N ALA A 170 4.34 1.15 5.09
CA ALA A 170 3.43 1.03 3.94
C ALA A 170 2.55 -0.22 4.02
N ASN A 171 3.13 -1.35 4.40
CA ASN A 171 2.42 -2.63 4.55
C ASN A 171 1.40 -2.65 5.70
N ALA A 172 1.46 -1.70 6.63
CA ALA A 172 0.57 -1.59 7.77
C ALA A 172 -0.49 -0.49 7.60
N VAL A 173 -0.39 0.37 6.58
CA VAL A 173 -1.20 1.60 6.45
C VAL A 173 -2.69 1.32 6.43
N VAL A 174 -3.14 0.35 5.63
CA VAL A 174 -4.57 0.09 5.45
C VAL A 174 -5.19 -0.39 6.77
N ASN A 175 -4.53 -1.36 7.42
CA ASN A 175 -4.96 -1.88 8.71
C ASN A 175 -4.92 -0.79 9.79
N PHE A 176 -3.86 0.02 9.84
CA PHE A 176 -3.75 1.11 10.80
C PHE A 176 -4.90 2.11 10.64
N ARG A 177 -5.18 2.57 9.42
CA ARG A 177 -6.27 3.49 9.12
C ARG A 177 -7.62 2.91 9.50
N PHE A 178 -7.86 1.66 9.16
CA PHE A 178 -9.07 0.94 9.51
C PHE A 178 -9.29 0.88 11.02
N TYR A 179 -8.30 0.36 11.78
CA TYR A 179 -8.44 0.23 13.23
C TYR A 179 -8.50 1.58 13.94
N LEU A 180 -7.78 2.59 13.45
CA LEU A 180 -7.84 3.94 13.98
C LEU A 180 -9.21 4.58 13.72
N THR A 181 -9.77 4.42 12.52
CA THR A 181 -11.13 4.88 12.19
C THR A 181 -12.16 4.15 13.06
N LEU A 182 -12.03 2.83 13.22
CA LEU A 182 -12.92 2.03 14.04
C LEU A 182 -12.86 2.42 15.52
N ALA A 183 -11.66 2.76 16.02
CA ALA A 183 -11.44 3.19 17.39
C ALA A 183 -11.98 4.60 17.68
N ALA A 184 -11.86 5.51 16.71
CA ALA A 184 -12.31 6.89 16.85
C ALA A 184 -13.80 7.10 16.54
N ALA A 185 -14.47 6.10 15.96
CA ALA A 185 -15.88 6.20 15.57
C ALA A 185 -16.82 6.07 16.78
N ASP A 186 -17.76 7.00 16.91
CA ASP A 186 -18.83 6.92 17.92
C ASP A 186 -19.82 5.78 17.64
N ASP A 187 -20.07 5.49 16.36
CA ASP A 187 -20.95 4.41 15.93
C ASP A 187 -20.21 3.45 14.98
N ARG A 188 -20.00 2.23 15.47
CA ARG A 188 -19.42 1.14 14.69
C ARG A 188 -20.19 0.83 13.40
N ARG A 189 -21.51 1.06 13.38
CA ARG A 189 -22.33 0.84 12.17
C ARG A 189 -21.97 1.83 11.05
N ALA A 190 -21.53 3.04 11.39
CA ALA A 190 -21.08 4.01 10.39
C ALA A 190 -19.84 3.51 9.65
N VAL A 191 -18.89 2.90 10.36
CA VAL A 191 -17.68 2.31 9.77
C VAL A 191 -18.04 1.11 8.88
N ILE A 192 -18.97 0.25 9.31
CA ILE A 192 -19.47 -0.86 8.48
C ILE A 192 -20.11 -0.32 7.19
N ALA A 193 -20.98 0.69 7.30
CA ALA A 193 -21.63 1.31 6.15
C ALA A 193 -20.62 1.93 5.17
N GLN A 194 -19.54 2.53 5.69
CA GLN A 194 -18.45 3.05 4.88
C GLN A 194 -17.70 1.94 4.13
N VAL A 195 -17.35 0.83 4.80
CA VAL A 195 -16.72 -0.33 4.15
C VAL A 195 -17.66 -0.92 3.09
N ASP A 196 -18.96 -0.99 3.36
CA ASP A 196 -19.97 -1.47 2.41
C ASP A 196 -20.08 -0.58 1.18
N ALA A 197 -20.00 0.74 1.36
CA ALA A 197 -19.97 1.70 0.25
C ALA A 197 -18.72 1.51 -0.61
N LEU A 198 -17.55 1.33 0.01
CA LEU A 198 -16.29 1.06 -0.70
C LEU A 198 -16.34 -0.25 -1.48
N LEU A 199 -16.87 -1.31 -0.87
CA LEU A 199 -17.02 -2.62 -1.50
C LEU A 199 -18.03 -2.57 -2.67
N THR A 200 -19.12 -1.83 -2.52
CA THR A 200 -20.08 -1.60 -3.60
C THR A 200 -19.44 -0.85 -4.76
N ALA A 201 -18.69 0.22 -4.47
CA ALA A 201 -17.98 1.00 -5.49
C ALA A 201 -16.91 0.15 -6.20
N HIS A 202 -16.15 -0.67 -5.46
CA HIS A 202 -15.12 -1.57 -6.00
C HIS A 202 -15.73 -2.61 -6.96
N ARG A 203 -16.87 -3.21 -6.58
CA ARG A 203 -17.58 -4.19 -7.40
C ARG A 203 -18.28 -3.60 -8.61
N ALA A 204 -18.62 -2.32 -8.57
CA ALA A 204 -19.17 -1.60 -9.72
C ALA A 204 -18.12 -1.29 -10.81
N ALA A 205 -16.83 -1.44 -10.51
CA ALA A 205 -15.72 -1.15 -11.43
C ALA A 205 -14.79 -2.37 -11.62
N PRO A 206 -15.26 -3.47 -12.23
CA PRO A 206 -14.44 -4.65 -12.52
C PRO A 206 -13.38 -4.37 -13.60
N THR A 207 -12.28 -5.11 -13.56
CA THR A 207 -11.24 -5.07 -14.61
C THR A 207 -11.81 -5.53 -15.95
N ALA A 208 -11.73 -4.69 -16.98
CA ALA A 208 -12.23 -5.01 -18.32
C ALA A 208 -11.26 -5.94 -19.08
N PRO A 209 -11.76 -6.93 -19.83
CA PRO A 209 -10.92 -7.81 -20.63
C PRO A 209 -10.16 -7.02 -21.71
N PRO A 210 -8.91 -7.41 -22.04
CA PRO A 210 -8.10 -6.69 -23.00
C PRO A 210 -8.64 -6.90 -24.41
N SER A 211 -8.57 -5.86 -25.24
CA SER A 211 -8.78 -6.01 -26.68
C SER A 211 -7.59 -6.73 -27.31
N LEU A 212 -7.86 -7.81 -28.03
CA LEU A 212 -6.85 -8.54 -28.79
C LEU A 212 -6.55 -7.77 -30.08
N VAL A 213 -5.28 -7.71 -30.44
CA VAL A 213 -4.82 -7.17 -31.73
C VAL A 213 -4.74 -8.28 -32.77
N ASP A 214 -5.07 -7.90 -34.00
CA ASP A 214 -4.86 -8.73 -35.17
C ASP A 214 -3.44 -8.52 -35.72
N PRO A 215 -2.84 -9.51 -36.42
CA PRO A 215 -1.62 -9.29 -37.20
C PRO A 215 -1.63 -8.03 -38.07
N ASP A 216 -2.76 -7.64 -38.64
CA ASP A 216 -2.83 -6.45 -39.50
C ASP A 216 -2.73 -5.11 -38.73
N ASP A 217 -2.89 -5.13 -37.41
CA ASP A 217 -2.69 -3.97 -36.52
C ASP A 217 -1.20 -3.72 -36.19
N ALA A 218 -0.30 -4.58 -36.66
CA ALA A 218 1.12 -4.46 -36.37
C ALA A 218 1.69 -3.13 -36.91
N PRO A 219 2.22 -2.25 -36.04
CA PRO A 219 2.73 -0.96 -36.48
C PRO A 219 3.94 -1.19 -37.38
N LEU A 220 4.07 -0.35 -38.41
CA LEU A 220 5.19 -0.44 -39.35
C LEU A 220 6.56 -0.24 -38.68
N THR A 221 6.57 0.33 -37.48
CA THR A 221 7.73 0.53 -36.61
C THR A 221 8.07 -0.69 -35.73
N ALA A 222 7.19 -1.69 -35.63
CA ALA A 222 7.49 -2.93 -34.92
C ALA A 222 8.68 -3.62 -35.60
N VAL A 223 9.77 -3.74 -34.86
CA VAL A 223 11.07 -4.19 -35.38
C VAL A 223 10.94 -5.56 -36.04
N ARG A 224 11.22 -5.62 -37.34
CA ARG A 224 11.29 -6.88 -38.08
C ARG A 224 12.46 -7.72 -37.55
N PRO A 225 12.25 -8.97 -37.11
CA PRO A 225 13.33 -9.82 -36.61
C PRO A 225 14.46 -9.98 -37.63
N ASP A 226 14.17 -9.98 -38.94
CA ASP A 226 15.17 -10.09 -40.01
C ASP A 226 16.20 -8.93 -40.03
N ARG A 227 15.83 -7.73 -39.55
CA ARG A 227 16.78 -6.61 -39.44
C ARG A 227 17.77 -6.77 -38.29
N ARG A 228 17.42 -7.53 -37.24
CA ARG A 228 18.36 -7.83 -36.13
C ARG A 228 19.43 -8.83 -36.56
N ALA A 229 19.07 -9.83 -37.38
CA ALA A 229 20.02 -10.78 -37.93
C ALA A 229 21.05 -10.11 -38.86
N LEU A 230 20.61 -9.17 -39.71
CA LEU A 230 21.51 -8.40 -40.57
C LEU A 230 22.40 -7.41 -39.80
N GLY A 231 21.88 -6.77 -38.75
CA GLY A 231 22.68 -5.87 -37.90
C GLY A 231 23.75 -6.60 -37.09
N ALA A 232 23.42 -7.76 -36.52
CA ALA A 232 24.39 -8.59 -35.78
C ALA A 232 25.47 -9.17 -36.71
N ALA A 233 25.11 -9.59 -37.93
CA ALA A 233 26.07 -10.07 -38.93
C ALA A 233 27.01 -8.94 -39.41
N ALA A 234 26.51 -7.72 -39.59
CA ALA A 234 27.33 -6.57 -39.98
C ALA A 234 28.31 -6.15 -38.88
N VAL A 235 27.89 -6.15 -37.61
CA VAL A 235 28.79 -5.86 -36.47
C VAL A 235 29.83 -6.96 -36.31
N ALA A 236 29.45 -8.24 -36.45
CA ALA A 236 30.40 -9.35 -36.43
C ALA A 236 31.42 -9.24 -37.59
N ALA A 237 30.99 -8.87 -38.79
CA ALA A 237 31.89 -8.68 -39.93
C ALA A 237 32.89 -7.51 -39.71
N VAL A 238 32.47 -6.41 -39.10
CA VAL A 238 33.36 -5.29 -38.77
C VAL A 238 34.37 -5.66 -37.67
N VAL A 239 33.98 -6.47 -36.68
CA VAL A 239 34.91 -6.98 -35.66
C VAL A 239 35.92 -7.96 -36.26
N PHE A 240 35.51 -8.83 -37.20
CA PHE A 240 36.43 -9.73 -37.90
C PHE A 240 37.38 -9.02 -38.89
N VAL A 241 36.99 -7.88 -39.45
CA VAL A 241 37.86 -7.09 -40.35
C VAL A 241 38.85 -6.19 -39.57
N THR A 242 38.49 -5.78 -38.36
CA THR A 242 39.37 -4.94 -37.51
C THR A 242 40.32 -5.76 -36.63
N LEU A 243 39.99 -7.01 -36.30
CA LEU A 243 40.88 -7.97 -35.66
C LEU A 243 41.45 -8.95 -36.71
N GLY A 244 42.30 -8.43 -37.60
CA GLY A 244 43.03 -9.28 -38.54
C GLY A 244 43.91 -10.33 -37.83
N PRO A 245 44.07 -11.54 -38.40
CA PRO A 245 44.92 -12.59 -37.86
C PRO A 245 46.40 -12.24 -38.10
N GLY A 246 46.98 -11.40 -37.24
CA GLY A 246 48.38 -10.97 -37.38
C GLY A 246 49.10 -10.59 -36.08
N ALA A 247 48.44 -10.59 -34.92
CA ALA A 247 49.04 -10.12 -33.68
C ALA A 247 49.69 -11.22 -32.81
N LEU A 248 50.15 -12.32 -33.42
CA LEU A 248 50.98 -13.34 -32.75
C LEU A 248 52.19 -13.66 -33.62
N GLY A 249 53.24 -12.83 -33.50
CA GLY A 249 54.57 -13.15 -33.99
C GLY A 249 55.46 -13.67 -32.84
N PRO A 250 56.24 -14.75 -33.03
CA PRO A 250 57.25 -15.18 -32.08
C PRO A 250 58.50 -14.30 -32.19
N GLY A 251 59.23 -14.16 -31.09
CA GLY A 251 60.20 -13.09 -30.86
C GLY A 251 61.49 -13.12 -31.67
N ALA A 252 62.24 -12.01 -31.57
CA ALA A 252 63.67 -11.96 -31.83
C ALA A 252 64.31 -10.80 -31.04
N TRP A 253 65.37 -11.12 -30.31
CA TRP A 253 66.27 -10.21 -29.60
C TRP A 253 67.06 -9.27 -30.55
N GLY A 254 67.42 -8.07 -30.09
CA GLY A 254 68.59 -7.33 -30.60
C GLY A 254 68.45 -5.81 -30.79
N PRO A 255 69.53 -4.99 -30.75
CA PRO A 255 69.56 -3.77 -29.94
C PRO A 255 69.68 -2.40 -30.67
N ARG A 256 69.15 -1.37 -29.98
CA ARG A 256 69.46 0.09 -29.91
C ARG A 256 69.82 0.94 -31.16
N GLY A 257 68.92 1.92 -31.41
CA GLY A 257 69.19 3.37 -31.58
C GLY A 257 69.14 3.94 -33.02
N PRO A 258 69.04 5.28 -33.24
CA PRO A 258 68.53 6.39 -32.42
C PRO A 258 67.27 7.05 -33.03
N VAL A 259 66.65 7.92 -32.24
CA VAL A 259 65.44 8.74 -32.50
C VAL A 259 65.69 9.79 -33.62
N PRO A 260 64.64 10.24 -34.34
CA PRO A 260 64.38 11.68 -34.31
C PRO A 260 62.93 12.00 -33.93
N SER A 261 62.84 13.04 -33.11
CA SER A 261 61.65 13.63 -32.53
C SER A 261 60.71 14.19 -33.62
N ALA A 262 59.41 14.03 -33.40
CA ALA A 262 58.44 15.01 -33.82
C ALA A 262 57.63 15.45 -32.59
N GLU A 263 57.48 16.76 -32.53
CA GLU A 263 57.21 17.64 -31.42
C GLU A 263 55.70 17.81 -31.17
N ILE A 264 55.30 17.73 -29.88
CA ILE A 264 54.28 18.52 -29.14
C ILE A 264 52.87 18.60 -29.80
N VAL A 265 51.76 18.24 -29.14
CA VAL A 265 51.16 18.93 -27.98
C VAL A 265 50.45 17.93 -27.07
N ALA A 266 50.91 17.87 -25.83
CA ALA A 266 50.12 17.41 -24.69
C ALA A 266 49.20 18.54 -24.22
N LEU A 267 47.94 18.23 -23.95
CA LEU A 267 47.22 18.89 -22.87
C LEU A 267 47.07 17.86 -21.75
N ASP A 268 47.94 18.01 -20.74
CA ASP A 268 47.84 17.30 -19.47
C ASP A 268 47.19 18.25 -18.47
N ALA A 269 46.13 17.75 -17.82
CA ALA A 269 45.70 18.19 -16.50
C ALA A 269 45.06 17.00 -15.78
N SER A 270 45.93 16.14 -15.26
CA SER A 270 46.02 15.69 -13.85
C SER A 270 44.79 15.88 -12.92
N ARG A 271 44.56 15.08 -11.87
CA ARG A 271 44.93 13.73 -11.41
C ARG A 271 44.40 13.66 -9.97
N ALA A 272 43.63 12.62 -9.64
CA ALA A 272 43.53 11.93 -8.33
C ALA A 272 42.18 11.17 -8.32
N GLY A 273 42.07 9.86 -8.13
CA GLY A 273 43.01 8.87 -7.63
C GLY A 273 42.29 8.01 -6.60
N VAL A 274 41.47 7.04 -7.03
CA VAL A 274 41.04 5.90 -6.20
C VAL A 274 40.90 4.66 -7.06
N VAL A 275 41.49 3.58 -6.58
CA VAL A 275 41.51 2.22 -7.11
C VAL A 275 40.10 1.63 -7.15
N LEU A 276 39.63 1.18 -8.31
CA LEU A 276 38.51 0.25 -8.43
C LEU A 276 38.81 -0.82 -9.49
N VAL A 277 38.73 -2.06 -9.04
CA VAL A 277 38.78 -3.30 -9.81
C VAL A 277 37.54 -3.39 -10.71
N PRO A 278 37.66 -3.60 -12.03
CA PRO A 278 36.48 -3.82 -12.86
C PRO A 278 35.99 -5.26 -12.71
N ILE A 279 34.92 -5.44 -11.96
CA ILE A 279 34.05 -6.64 -12.01
C ILE A 279 33.22 -6.50 -13.28
N GLY A 280 33.40 -7.43 -14.22
CA GLY A 280 32.68 -7.46 -15.48
C GLY A 280 31.18 -7.78 -15.33
N PRO A 281 30.35 -7.43 -16.33
CA PRO A 281 28.91 -7.68 -16.29
C PRO A 281 28.60 -9.18 -16.41
N VAL A 282 28.00 -9.73 -15.36
CA VAL A 282 27.39 -11.07 -15.35
C VAL A 282 26.07 -10.99 -16.11
N GLY A 283 26.03 -11.58 -17.31
CA GLY A 283 24.78 -11.84 -18.04
C GLY A 283 24.03 -13.03 -17.43
N PRO A 284 22.68 -13.06 -17.50
CA PRO A 284 21.90 -14.15 -16.94
C PRO A 284 22.12 -15.45 -17.72
N ALA A 285 22.52 -16.49 -17.00
CA ALA A 285 22.63 -17.85 -17.50
C ALA A 285 21.24 -18.43 -17.82
N ALA A 286 21.06 -18.88 -19.06
CA ALA A 286 19.90 -19.68 -19.45
C ALA A 286 19.93 -21.05 -18.75
N PRO A 287 18.81 -21.54 -18.18
CA PRO A 287 18.76 -22.88 -17.64
C PRO A 287 18.74 -23.92 -18.78
N ARG A 288 19.69 -24.86 -18.71
CA ARG A 288 19.74 -26.07 -19.52
C ARG A 288 18.60 -27.01 -19.08
N SER A 289 17.67 -27.30 -19.99
CA SER A 289 16.69 -28.37 -19.83
C SER A 289 17.40 -29.72 -19.88
N ARG A 290 17.40 -30.43 -18.75
CA ARG A 290 17.81 -31.84 -18.70
C ARG A 290 16.58 -32.70 -18.95
N ILE A 291 16.64 -33.43 -20.05
CA ILE A 291 15.72 -34.52 -20.41
C ILE A 291 15.78 -35.58 -19.32
N GLY A 292 14.63 -35.85 -18.69
CA GLY A 292 14.42 -36.89 -17.70
C GLY A 292 13.07 -37.54 -17.97
N SER A 293 13.13 -38.68 -18.64
CA SER A 293 12.04 -39.61 -18.91
C SER A 293 11.46 -40.15 -17.61
N ALA A 294 10.13 -40.10 -17.45
CA ALA A 294 9.40 -40.95 -16.51
C ALA A 294 8.01 -41.24 -17.08
N ASP A 295 7.72 -42.53 -17.19
CA ASP A 295 6.51 -43.14 -17.72
C ASP A 295 5.24 -42.82 -16.90
N GLY A 296 4.13 -42.74 -17.63
CA GLY A 296 2.90 -43.48 -17.32
C GLY A 296 2.13 -43.16 -16.04
N ALA A 297 1.17 -42.24 -16.12
CA ALA A 297 -0.09 -42.38 -15.39
C ALA A 297 -1.24 -41.70 -16.16
N VAL A 298 -2.03 -42.53 -16.85
CA VAL A 298 -3.32 -42.16 -17.42
C VAL A 298 -4.28 -41.90 -16.26
N TRP A 299 -4.75 -40.66 -16.12
CA TRP A 299 -5.81 -40.33 -15.17
C TRP A 299 -7.11 -40.10 -15.93
N SER A 300 -8.02 -41.07 -15.84
CA SER A 300 -9.38 -40.99 -16.35
C SER A 300 -10.26 -40.22 -15.35
N PRO A 301 -11.06 -39.23 -15.78
CA PRO A 301 -12.06 -38.63 -14.91
C PRO A 301 -13.27 -39.58 -14.73
N PRO A 302 -13.92 -39.60 -13.55
CA PRO A 302 -15.10 -40.42 -13.31
C PRO A 302 -16.34 -39.86 -14.03
N ASN A 303 -17.12 -40.79 -14.60
CA ASN A 303 -18.44 -40.59 -15.19
C ASN A 303 -19.38 -39.78 -14.28
N VAL A 304 -19.89 -38.66 -14.78
CA VAL A 304 -21.04 -37.96 -14.20
C VAL A 304 -22.25 -38.23 -15.11
N PRO A 305 -23.39 -38.72 -14.58
CA PRO A 305 -24.57 -39.02 -15.40
C PRO A 305 -25.20 -37.75 -15.98
N THR A 306 -25.43 -37.79 -17.29
CA THR A 306 -26.16 -36.79 -18.06
C THR A 306 -27.63 -36.75 -17.64
N VAL A 307 -28.04 -35.69 -16.94
CA VAL A 307 -29.46 -35.35 -16.77
C VAL A 307 -29.89 -34.49 -17.96
N ARG A 308 -30.81 -35.03 -18.78
CA ARG A 308 -31.50 -34.28 -19.85
C ARG A 308 -32.40 -33.21 -19.23
N PRO A 309 -32.30 -31.92 -19.62
CA PRO A 309 -33.40 -30.99 -19.43
C PRO A 309 -34.45 -31.19 -20.53
N SER A 310 -35.69 -31.37 -20.11
CA SER A 310 -36.88 -31.39 -20.96
C SER A 310 -37.03 -30.07 -21.73
N ALA A 311 -37.40 -30.21 -23.01
CA ALA A 311 -37.81 -29.09 -23.85
C ALA A 311 -39.05 -28.41 -23.26
N VAL A 312 -38.93 -27.13 -22.91
CA VAL A 312 -40.06 -26.23 -22.69
C VAL A 312 -40.11 -25.30 -23.89
N SER A 313 -41.09 -25.53 -24.76
CA SER A 313 -41.47 -24.61 -25.83
C SER A 313 -41.92 -23.29 -25.22
N THR A 314 -41.19 -22.21 -25.51
CA THR A 314 -41.69 -20.84 -25.34
C THR A 314 -42.08 -20.33 -26.72
N ALA A 315 -43.39 -20.23 -26.93
CA ALA A 315 -43.99 -19.62 -28.10
C ALA A 315 -43.67 -18.11 -28.09
N ALA A 316 -43.16 -17.60 -29.21
CA ALA A 316 -42.95 -16.18 -29.45
C ALA A 316 -44.30 -15.48 -29.68
N GLU A 317 -44.63 -14.51 -28.84
CA GLU A 317 -45.70 -13.53 -29.13
C GLU A 317 -45.14 -12.36 -29.96
N PRO A 318 -45.95 -11.76 -30.85
CA PRO A 318 -45.52 -10.66 -31.70
C PRO A 318 -45.45 -9.34 -30.92
N ALA A 319 -44.34 -8.61 -31.09
CA ALA A 319 -44.16 -7.28 -30.55
C ALA A 319 -45.08 -6.26 -31.26
N VAL A 320 -46.08 -5.75 -30.54
CA VAL A 320 -46.84 -4.56 -30.92
C VAL A 320 -46.03 -3.33 -30.51
N VAL A 321 -45.64 -2.52 -31.51
CA VAL A 321 -45.01 -1.22 -31.30
C VAL A 321 -46.10 -0.22 -30.92
N VAL A 322 -46.16 0.15 -29.63
CA VAL A 322 -46.93 1.31 -29.16
C VAL A 322 -45.98 2.50 -29.07
N ALA A 323 -46.21 3.51 -29.92
CA ALA A 323 -45.49 4.78 -29.87
C ALA A 323 -45.89 5.56 -28.61
N LEU A 324 -44.91 5.90 -27.76
CA LEU A 324 -45.10 6.85 -26.66
C LEU A 324 -45.17 8.29 -27.20
N PRO A 325 -46.06 9.15 -26.66
CA PRO A 325 -46.06 10.58 -26.96
C PRO A 325 -44.84 11.28 -26.33
N PRO A 326 -44.37 12.40 -26.92
CA PRO A 326 -43.19 13.11 -26.45
C PRO A 326 -43.43 13.73 -25.07
N ALA A 327 -42.47 13.51 -24.17
CA ALA A 327 -42.44 14.08 -22.83
C ALA A 327 -42.34 15.61 -22.90
N ALA A 328 -43.23 16.29 -22.18
CA ALA A 328 -43.20 17.73 -21.99
C ALA A 328 -41.93 18.15 -21.23
N SER A 329 -41.27 19.21 -21.71
CA SER A 329 -40.12 19.81 -21.06
C SER A 329 -40.45 20.31 -19.65
N PRO A 330 -39.59 20.07 -18.64
CA PRO A 330 -39.80 20.59 -17.30
C PRO A 330 -39.64 22.13 -17.28
N PRO A 331 -40.42 22.85 -16.47
CA PRO A 331 -40.33 24.30 -16.34
C PRO A 331 -39.00 24.73 -15.69
N ALA A 332 -38.44 25.82 -16.20
CA ALA A 332 -37.22 26.42 -15.72
C ALA A 332 -37.34 26.87 -14.24
N PRO A 333 -36.29 26.69 -13.43
CA PRO A 333 -36.29 27.16 -12.04
C PRO A 333 -36.31 28.69 -11.96
N PRO A 334 -37.03 29.29 -10.99
CA PRO A 334 -37.04 30.72 -10.80
C PRO A 334 -35.68 31.25 -10.33
N ALA A 335 -35.30 32.41 -10.85
CA ALA A 335 -34.08 33.12 -10.48
C ALA A 335 -34.06 33.48 -8.98
N PRO A 336 -32.90 33.43 -8.31
CA PRO A 336 -32.80 33.81 -6.90
C PRO A 336 -32.97 35.33 -6.75
N SER A 337 -33.90 35.70 -5.86
CA SER A 337 -34.08 37.08 -5.39
C SER A 337 -32.81 37.61 -4.74
N ALA A 338 -32.42 38.83 -5.12
CA ALA A 338 -31.32 39.56 -4.52
C ALA A 338 -31.52 39.70 -3.00
N SER A 339 -30.61 39.11 -2.24
CA SER A 339 -30.56 39.23 -0.78
C SER A 339 -29.94 40.58 -0.42
N SER A 340 -30.69 41.38 0.33
CA SER A 340 -30.26 42.67 0.87
C SER A 340 -29.18 42.48 1.93
N VAL A 341 -28.07 43.20 1.76
CA VAL A 341 -26.95 43.28 2.69
C VAL A 341 -27.41 43.88 4.02
N PRO A 342 -27.21 43.22 5.18
CA PRO A 342 -27.41 43.83 6.48
C PRO A 342 -26.27 44.79 6.81
N LYS A 343 -26.63 46.02 7.18
CA LYS A 343 -25.73 47.06 7.69
C LYS A 343 -25.16 46.65 9.06
N PRO A 344 -23.84 46.69 9.29
CA PRO A 344 -23.26 46.43 10.61
C PRO A 344 -23.67 47.54 11.61
N GLY A 345 -24.25 47.15 12.74
CA GLY A 345 -24.48 48.01 13.90
C GLY A 345 -23.19 48.19 14.73
N PRO A 346 -23.11 49.24 15.55
CA PRO A 346 -21.90 49.60 16.28
C PRO A 346 -21.61 48.63 17.44
N VAL A 347 -20.31 48.38 17.64
CA VAL A 347 -19.73 47.55 18.70
C VAL A 347 -19.85 48.26 20.05
N PRO A 348 -20.35 47.60 21.12
CA PRO A 348 -20.18 48.09 22.47
C PRO A 348 -18.77 47.75 22.98
N THR A 349 -18.01 48.79 23.29
CA THR A 349 -16.78 48.73 24.09
C THR A 349 -17.13 48.35 25.52
N THR A 350 -16.56 47.26 26.02
CA THR A 350 -16.58 46.93 27.45
C THR A 350 -15.13 46.86 27.94
N ASP A 351 -14.73 47.88 28.68
CA ASP A 351 -13.51 47.90 29.49
C ASP A 351 -13.56 46.83 30.59
N PRO A 352 -12.41 46.24 30.98
CA PRO A 352 -12.35 45.31 32.11
C PRO A 352 -12.24 46.07 33.44
N PRO A 353 -12.98 45.68 34.50
CA PRO A 353 -12.71 46.19 35.82
C PRO A 353 -11.52 45.48 36.47
N ALA A 354 -10.76 46.31 37.16
CA ALA A 354 -9.47 46.05 37.78
C ALA A 354 -9.50 45.04 38.95
N SER A 355 -8.31 44.49 39.18
CA SER A 355 -7.91 43.66 40.31
C SER A 355 -8.32 44.23 41.68
N ALA A 356 -8.76 43.33 42.56
CA ALA A 356 -8.63 43.50 43.99
C ALA A 356 -8.26 42.15 44.64
N LEU A 357 -7.02 42.05 45.13
CA LEU A 357 -6.65 41.22 46.29
C LEU A 357 -7.10 41.99 47.55
N PRO A 358 -7.51 41.36 48.67
CA PRO A 358 -6.49 40.92 49.65
C PRO A 358 -6.88 39.80 50.67
N THR A 359 -5.83 39.08 51.13
CA THR A 359 -5.55 38.45 52.47
C THR A 359 -6.31 37.21 53.00
N PRO A 360 -5.59 36.21 53.58
CA PRO A 360 -6.13 34.96 54.17
C PRO A 360 -6.52 35.12 55.65
N PRO A 361 -7.14 34.10 56.29
CA PRO A 361 -6.44 33.52 57.45
C PRO A 361 -6.77 32.03 57.80
N VAL A 362 -5.92 31.52 58.71
CA VAL A 362 -6.08 30.48 59.75
C VAL A 362 -5.91 28.98 59.42
N ALA A 363 -4.92 28.41 60.15
CA ALA A 363 -4.60 27.00 60.34
C ALA A 363 -5.39 26.35 61.50
N SER A 364 -5.58 25.02 61.42
CA SER A 364 -5.80 24.02 62.51
C SER A 364 -6.78 22.94 62.01
N ALA A 365 -6.69 21.65 62.31
CA ALA A 365 -5.76 20.81 63.07
C ALA A 365 -6.00 19.35 62.64
N SER A 366 -4.99 18.48 62.84
CA SER A 366 -5.10 17.02 62.81
C SER A 366 -6.15 16.48 63.80
N PRO A 367 -6.63 15.25 63.57
CA PRO A 367 -6.20 14.19 64.50
C PRO A 367 -5.91 12.82 63.84
N THR A 368 -4.93 12.13 64.41
CA THR A 368 -4.65 10.68 64.36
C THR A 368 -4.74 10.19 65.81
N PRO A 369 -5.41 9.07 66.14
CA PRO A 369 -4.73 7.76 66.34
C PRO A 369 -5.59 6.50 65.96
N THR A 370 -5.05 5.44 65.32
CA THR A 370 -4.59 4.13 65.91
C THR A 370 -5.73 3.09 66.14
N PRO A 371 -5.54 1.75 66.20
CA PRO A 371 -4.74 0.77 65.42
C PRO A 371 -5.57 -0.41 64.83
N THR A 372 -4.86 -1.28 64.10
CA THR A 372 -5.05 -2.70 63.66
C THR A 372 -6.00 -3.60 64.49
N PRO A 373 -6.62 -4.62 63.86
CA PRO A 373 -6.06 -5.98 63.99
C PRO A 373 -6.06 -6.83 62.71
N ALA A 374 -5.19 -7.84 62.72
CA ALA A 374 -4.98 -8.86 61.72
C ALA A 374 -6.13 -9.89 61.67
N VAL A 375 -6.45 -10.41 60.48
CA VAL A 375 -7.12 -11.71 60.31
C VAL A 375 -6.54 -12.45 59.10
N THR A 376 -6.00 -13.62 59.41
CA THR A 376 -5.63 -14.75 58.55
C THR A 376 -6.87 -15.39 57.90
N ALA A 377 -6.85 -15.69 56.60
CA ALA A 377 -7.47 -16.90 56.03
C ALA A 377 -7.20 -17.06 54.52
N THR A 378 -6.55 -18.18 54.17
CA THR A 378 -6.65 -18.89 52.89
C THR A 378 -7.79 -19.92 53.03
N PRO A 379 -8.64 -20.17 52.01
CA PRO A 379 -8.38 -21.31 51.10
C PRO A 379 -8.86 -21.15 49.63
N SER A 380 -8.20 -21.95 48.77
CA SER A 380 -8.58 -22.42 47.40
C SER A 380 -9.97 -23.14 47.39
N PRO A 381 -10.61 -23.55 46.26
CA PRO A 381 -10.13 -23.74 44.87
C PRO A 381 -11.08 -23.24 43.73
N GLY A 382 -10.65 -23.44 42.47
CA GLY A 382 -11.24 -22.93 41.22
C GLY A 382 -12.64 -23.43 40.82
N PRO A 383 -13.09 -23.07 39.59
CA PRO A 383 -13.01 -24.07 38.52
C PRO A 383 -12.61 -23.51 37.15
N GLU A 384 -12.18 -24.47 36.33
CA GLU A 384 -11.80 -24.42 34.93
C GLU A 384 -12.83 -23.71 34.03
N LEU A 385 -12.35 -22.78 33.19
CA LEU A 385 -13.02 -22.43 31.94
C LEU A 385 -12.02 -22.58 30.80
N LEU A 386 -12.21 -23.70 30.11
CA LEU A 386 -11.79 -24.06 28.76
C LEU A 386 -11.22 -22.89 27.94
N ALA A 387 -9.90 -22.80 27.90
CA ALA A 387 -9.18 -22.10 26.84
C ALA A 387 -9.31 -22.91 25.55
N VAL A 388 -10.40 -22.68 24.81
CA VAL A 388 -10.49 -23.10 23.40
C VAL A 388 -9.62 -22.13 22.61
N CYS A 389 -8.35 -22.51 22.43
CA CYS A 389 -7.45 -21.88 21.48
C CYS A 389 -8.01 -22.09 20.08
N LEU A 390 -8.65 -21.06 19.51
CA LEU A 390 -8.76 -20.95 18.06
C LEU A 390 -7.40 -20.48 17.55
N ASP A 391 -6.61 -21.46 17.16
CA ASP A 391 -5.35 -21.35 16.44
C ASP A 391 -5.59 -20.72 15.06
N PRO A 392 -5.08 -19.50 14.78
CA PRO A 392 -5.13 -18.96 13.44
C PRO A 392 -3.89 -19.43 12.68
N LEU A 393 -4.08 -20.47 11.87
CA LEU A 393 -3.35 -20.72 10.62
C LEU A 393 -1.83 -20.52 10.69
N GLN A 394 -1.13 -21.57 11.15
CA GLN A 394 0.28 -21.77 10.83
C GLN A 394 0.46 -21.85 9.30
N LEU A 395 1.01 -20.80 8.72
CA LEU A 395 1.63 -20.85 7.39
C LEU A 395 3.02 -21.51 7.52
N PRO A 396 3.46 -22.31 6.54
CA PRO A 396 4.70 -23.07 6.64
C PRO A 396 5.90 -22.11 6.58
N LEU A 397 6.60 -21.97 7.70
CA LEU A 397 7.91 -21.35 7.75
C LEU A 397 8.91 -22.31 7.10
N LEU A 398 9.53 -21.84 6.02
CA LEU A 398 10.68 -22.47 5.40
C LEU A 398 11.88 -22.45 6.35
N ASP A 399 12.51 -23.62 6.45
CA ASP A 399 13.83 -23.99 6.99
C ASP A 399 14.23 -23.56 8.42
N PRO A 400 14.35 -24.52 9.37
CA PRO A 400 14.94 -24.28 10.67
C PRO A 400 16.48 -24.16 10.60
N PRO A 401 17.11 -23.17 11.26
CA PRO A 401 18.56 -23.14 11.42
C PRO A 401 19.02 -24.26 12.38
N LEU A 402 19.93 -25.08 11.88
CA LEU A 402 20.66 -26.12 12.62
C LEU A 402 21.46 -25.50 13.77
N CYS A 403 21.15 -25.89 15.01
CA CYS A 403 22.04 -25.74 16.15
C CYS A 403 22.43 -27.13 16.70
N PRO A 404 23.71 -27.32 17.09
CA PRO A 404 24.28 -28.63 17.40
C PRO A 404 23.90 -29.15 18.79
N SER A 405 23.81 -30.48 18.88
CA SER A 405 23.54 -31.26 20.09
C SER A 405 24.67 -31.18 21.13
N PRO A 406 24.36 -31.02 22.42
CA PRO A 406 25.30 -31.30 23.50
C PRO A 406 25.12 -32.73 24.03
N THR A 407 26.23 -33.49 24.05
CA THR A 407 26.46 -34.68 24.89
C THR A 407 27.70 -34.39 25.75
N PRO A 408 27.83 -34.98 26.94
CA PRO A 408 27.94 -36.43 27.15
C PRO A 408 26.79 -37.08 27.92
#